data_AF-A0A8T6ZVT0-F1
#
_entry.id   AF-A0A8T6ZVT0-F1
#
_cell.length_a   1.000
_cell.length_b   1.000
_cell.length_c   1.000
_cell.angle_alpha   90.00
_cell.angle_beta   90.00
_cell.angle_gamma   90.00
#
_symmetry.space_group_name_H-M   'P 1'
#
loop_
_entity.id
_entity.type
_entity.pdbx_description
1 polymer ?
#
loop_
_entity_poly.entity_id
_entity_poly.type
_entity_poly.pdbx_seq_one_letter_code
_entity_poly.pdbx_strand_id
1 'polypeptide(L)'
;MRNRPGMRSVVPAASAAALAGLLWFGVATAQEGDSRLEGEPTAEFHFARLYYTNSSSSRRGGWGRGSWQTDYPDAEFHLMQGVNRLTRVDGANVDYYGEGGRIIQLDDERVFDYPWLYGVEVGQWYLSDTEAALLREYLDRGGFLMVDDFWGEYEWSIFVDSMLRVFPDRPIVELAEDHPLLHVLYDLDQRTQIP
;
A
#
# COMPACT_ATOMS: atom_id res chain seq x y z
N MET A 1 -90.72 0.45 -20.23
CA MET A 1 -89.85 0.17 -21.40
C MET A 1 -89.34 -1.27 -21.26
N ARG A 2 -89.79 -2.17 -22.13
CA ARG A 2 -89.49 -3.61 -22.10
C ARG A 2 -88.15 -3.87 -22.78
N ASN A 3 -87.29 -4.65 -22.13
CA ASN A 3 -86.01 -5.09 -22.69
C ASN A 3 -85.87 -6.62 -22.52
N ARG A 4 -85.61 -7.32 -23.63
CA ARG A 4 -85.12 -8.71 -23.76
C ARG A 4 -84.65 -8.87 -25.23
N PRO A 5 -83.80 -9.85 -25.60
CA PRO A 5 -82.89 -10.72 -24.84
C PRO A 5 -81.45 -10.77 -25.44
N GLY A 6 -80.52 -11.48 -24.81
CA GLY A 6 -79.12 -11.60 -25.26
C GLY A 6 -78.81 -12.78 -26.19
N MET A 7 -77.57 -12.88 -26.69
CA MET A 7 -76.93 -14.15 -27.11
C MET A 7 -75.41 -14.01 -27.37
N ARG A 8 -74.64 -14.89 -26.70
CA ARG A 8 -73.44 -15.68 -27.06
C ARG A 8 -72.25 -15.10 -27.88
N SER A 9 -71.08 -15.35 -27.29
CA SER A 9 -69.70 -15.52 -27.78
C SER A 9 -69.42 -15.68 -29.28
N VAL A 10 -68.37 -15.01 -29.76
CA VAL A 10 -67.30 -15.58 -30.61
C VAL A 10 -65.99 -14.82 -30.33
N VAL A 11 -64.92 -15.55 -29.98
CA VAL A 11 -63.53 -15.06 -29.97
C VAL A 11 -62.95 -15.30 -31.36
N PRO A 12 -62.17 -14.33 -31.91
CA PRO A 12 -61.01 -14.72 -32.69
C PRO A 12 -59.73 -14.09 -32.12
N ALA A 13 -58.71 -14.93 -32.05
CA ALA A 13 -57.35 -14.60 -31.65
C ALA A 13 -56.73 -13.55 -32.57
N ALA A 14 -56.21 -12.48 -31.99
CA ALA A 14 -55.28 -11.57 -32.66
C ALA A 14 -53.89 -11.82 -32.06
N SER A 15 -53.00 -12.34 -32.90
CA SER A 15 -51.61 -12.63 -32.59
C SER A 15 -50.87 -11.35 -32.16
N ALA A 16 -50.42 -11.29 -30.91
CA ALA A 16 -49.46 -10.31 -30.45
C ALA A 16 -48.05 -10.79 -30.83
N ALA A 17 -47.45 -10.19 -31.86
CA ALA A 17 -46.02 -10.31 -32.12
C ALA A 17 -45.28 -9.52 -31.03
N ALA A 18 -44.90 -10.18 -29.94
CA ALA A 18 -44.01 -9.62 -28.95
C ALA A 18 -42.59 -9.57 -29.52
N LEU A 19 -42.11 -8.37 -29.83
CA LEU A 19 -40.71 -8.08 -30.09
C LEU A 19 -39.91 -8.45 -28.83
N ALA A 20 -39.28 -9.63 -28.84
CA ALA A 20 -38.27 -10.00 -27.87
C ALA A 20 -36.99 -9.21 -28.15
N GLY A 21 -36.98 -7.94 -27.73
CA GLY A 21 -35.76 -7.16 -27.60
C GLY A 21 -34.97 -7.68 -26.41
N LEU A 22 -34.09 -8.66 -26.65
CA LEU A 22 -33.06 -9.08 -25.70
C LEU A 22 -32.09 -7.92 -25.51
N LEU A 23 -32.34 -7.09 -24.49
CA LEU A 23 -31.33 -6.21 -23.93
C LEU A 23 -30.31 -7.09 -23.20
N TRP A 24 -29.25 -7.47 -23.92
CA TRP A 24 -27.99 -7.86 -23.30
C TRP A 24 -27.45 -6.64 -22.56
N PHE A 25 -27.84 -6.45 -21.30
CA PHE A 25 -27.03 -5.67 -20.39
C PHE A 25 -25.77 -6.49 -20.13
N GLY A 26 -24.73 -6.23 -20.93
CA GLY A 26 -23.39 -6.57 -20.53
C GLY A 26 -23.12 -5.81 -19.24
N VAL A 27 -23.08 -6.53 -18.11
CA VAL A 27 -22.43 -6.00 -16.92
C VAL A 27 -20.98 -5.84 -17.32
N ALA A 28 -20.59 -4.62 -17.68
CA ALA A 28 -19.19 -4.25 -17.68
C ALA A 28 -18.74 -4.43 -16.23
N THR A 29 -18.04 -5.52 -15.94
CA THR A 29 -17.28 -5.62 -14.71
C THR A 29 -16.28 -4.48 -14.77
N ALA A 30 -16.51 -3.42 -13.99
CA ALA A 30 -15.46 -2.46 -13.71
C ALA A 30 -14.27 -3.30 -13.23
N GLN A 31 -13.14 -3.21 -13.91
CA GLN A 31 -11.92 -3.81 -13.44
C GLN A 31 -11.64 -3.15 -12.09
N GLU A 32 -11.79 -3.90 -11.00
CA GLU A 32 -11.42 -3.41 -9.68
C GLU A 32 -9.95 -2.99 -9.76
N GLY A 33 -9.69 -1.73 -9.41
CA GLY A 33 -8.33 -1.20 -9.35
C GLY A 33 -7.48 -2.04 -8.40
N ASP A 34 -6.18 -2.06 -8.63
CA ASP A 34 -5.25 -2.76 -7.74
C ASP A 34 -5.31 -2.11 -6.35
N SER A 35 -5.87 -2.83 -5.37
CA SER A 35 -6.14 -2.30 -4.02
C SER A 35 -4.85 -1.85 -3.31
N ARG A 36 -3.71 -2.41 -3.72
CA ARG A 36 -2.39 -2.04 -3.19
C ARG A 36 -1.95 -0.66 -3.66
N LEU A 37 -2.42 -0.24 -4.84
CA LEU A 37 -2.09 1.04 -5.48
C LEU A 37 -3.16 2.11 -5.27
N GLU A 38 -4.43 1.74 -5.13
CA GLU A 38 -5.55 2.71 -5.12
C GLU A 38 -6.46 2.55 -3.90
N GLY A 39 -6.23 1.54 -3.05
CA GLY A 39 -7.07 1.26 -1.89
C GLY A 39 -6.90 2.25 -0.75
N GLU A 40 -8.02 2.58 -0.12
CA GLU A 40 -8.07 3.27 1.18
C GLU A 40 -7.64 2.33 2.33
N PRO A 41 -7.29 2.87 3.51
CA PRO A 41 -7.07 2.06 4.70
C PRO A 41 -8.32 1.25 5.06
N THR A 42 -8.13 -0.04 5.33
CA THR A 42 -9.18 -0.98 5.75
C THR A 42 -8.99 -1.48 7.19
N ALA A 43 -7.90 -1.09 7.85
CA ALA A 43 -7.52 -1.42 9.22
C ALA A 43 -6.69 -0.28 9.83
N GLU A 44 -6.47 -0.29 11.14
CA GLU A 44 -5.66 0.74 11.84
C GLU A 44 -4.18 0.71 11.43
N PHE A 45 -3.64 -0.47 11.12
CA PHE A 45 -2.26 -0.63 10.66
C PHE A 45 -2.21 -1.38 9.32
N HIS A 46 -1.55 -0.75 8.35
CA HIS A 46 -1.17 -1.37 7.09
C HIS A 46 0.34 -1.38 6.96
N PHE A 47 0.87 -2.45 6.37
CA PHE A 47 2.23 -2.41 5.85
C PHE A 47 2.22 -1.56 4.58
N ALA A 48 2.58 -0.29 4.72
CA ALA A 48 2.73 0.64 3.60
C ALA A 48 4.20 0.70 3.15
N ARG A 49 4.49 0.05 2.03
CA ARG A 49 5.79 0.06 1.38
C ARG A 49 5.94 1.31 0.53
N LEU A 50 7.05 2.01 0.73
CA LEU A 50 7.44 3.15 -0.06
C LEU A 50 7.97 2.69 -1.44
N TYR A 51 7.30 3.13 -2.49
CA TYR A 51 7.82 3.10 -3.85
C TYR A 51 8.79 4.28 -4.05
N TYR A 52 9.93 4.01 -4.67
CA TYR A 52 10.87 5.04 -5.10
C TYR A 52 11.55 4.63 -6.40
N THR A 53 12.18 5.60 -7.07
CA THR A 53 13.03 5.32 -8.23
C THR A 53 14.47 5.05 -7.81
N ASN A 54 15.14 4.13 -8.50
CA ASN A 54 16.55 3.85 -8.20
C ASN A 54 17.44 5.03 -8.59
N SER A 55 18.48 5.29 -7.78
CA SER A 55 19.58 6.18 -8.17
C SER A 55 20.24 5.70 -9.45
N SER A 56 20.69 6.64 -10.28
CA SER A 56 21.48 6.35 -11.49
C SER A 56 22.80 5.64 -11.18
N SER A 57 23.28 5.72 -9.94
CA SER A 57 24.46 5.01 -9.44
C SER A 57 24.16 3.60 -8.91
N SER A 58 22.88 3.20 -8.88
CA SER A 58 22.47 1.87 -8.43
C SER A 58 23.06 0.78 -9.33
N ARG A 59 23.72 -0.20 -8.71
CA ARG A 59 24.23 -1.40 -9.39
C ARG A 59 23.10 -2.31 -9.91
N ARG A 60 21.87 -2.12 -9.41
CA ARG A 60 20.65 -2.80 -9.85
C ARG A 60 19.87 -2.02 -10.92
N GLY A 61 20.26 -0.79 -11.24
CA GLY A 61 19.54 0.13 -12.14
C GLY A 61 19.59 -0.19 -13.64
N GLY A 62 20.08 -1.37 -14.04
CA GLY A 62 20.27 -1.73 -15.46
C GLY A 62 19.26 -2.74 -16.03
N TRP A 63 18.78 -3.70 -15.22
CA TRP A 63 18.06 -4.87 -15.72
C TRP A 63 17.20 -5.50 -14.61
N GLY A 64 16.07 -4.90 -14.22
CA GLY A 64 15.18 -5.52 -13.22
C GLY A 64 14.13 -4.62 -12.57
N ARG A 65 13.22 -5.26 -11.82
CA ARG A 65 12.27 -4.63 -10.88
C ARG A 65 13.03 -3.66 -9.95
N GLY A 66 12.43 -2.52 -9.62
CA GLY A 66 13.06 -1.50 -8.75
C GLY A 66 13.41 -2.05 -7.36
N SER A 67 14.49 -1.54 -6.75
CA SER A 67 15.02 -2.04 -5.46
C SER A 67 14.00 -2.01 -4.32
N TRP A 68 13.01 -1.11 -4.39
CA TRP A 68 11.90 -1.07 -3.45
C TRP A 68 11.11 -2.39 -3.38
N GLN A 69 11.20 -3.25 -4.39
CA GLN A 69 10.54 -4.57 -4.45
C GLN A 69 11.31 -5.69 -3.76
N THR A 70 12.47 -5.41 -3.14
CA THR A 70 13.18 -6.42 -2.35
C THR A 70 12.22 -7.01 -1.31
N ASP A 71 12.18 -8.34 -1.28
CA ASP A 71 11.32 -9.20 -0.45
C ASP A 71 9.80 -9.00 -0.61
N TYR A 72 9.36 -8.29 -1.64
CA TYR A 72 7.94 -8.11 -1.92
C TYR A 72 7.35 -9.35 -2.63
N PRO A 73 6.18 -9.88 -2.20
CA PRO A 73 5.32 -9.44 -1.09
C PRO A 73 5.55 -10.21 0.23
N ASP A 74 6.57 -11.07 0.29
CA ASP A 74 6.82 -11.97 1.43
C ASP A 74 7.06 -11.22 2.74
N ALA A 75 7.71 -10.05 2.70
CA ALA A 75 7.93 -9.21 3.88
C ALA A 75 6.61 -8.72 4.49
N GLU A 76 5.70 -8.20 3.67
CA GLU A 76 4.37 -7.78 4.10
C GLU A 76 3.56 -8.94 4.65
N PHE A 77 3.56 -10.06 3.93
CA PHE A 77 2.84 -11.27 4.31
C PHE A 77 3.27 -11.76 5.69
N HIS A 78 4.58 -11.94 5.92
CA HIS A 78 5.08 -12.48 7.18
C HIS A 78 5.03 -11.47 8.34
N LEU A 79 5.36 -10.19 8.11
CA LEU A 79 5.30 -9.20 9.19
C LEU A 79 3.86 -9.01 9.68
N MET A 80 2.90 -8.91 8.77
CA MET A 80 1.49 -8.70 9.13
C MET A 80 0.89 -9.91 9.84
N GLN A 81 1.31 -11.13 9.51
CA GLN A 81 0.97 -12.30 10.32
C GLN A 81 1.47 -12.16 11.77
N GLY A 82 2.70 -11.66 11.96
CA GLY A 82 3.27 -11.39 13.27
C GLY A 82 2.49 -10.31 14.03
N VAL A 83 2.23 -9.16 13.40
CA VAL A 83 1.47 -8.05 14.00
C VAL A 83 0.09 -8.52 14.45
N ASN A 84 -0.65 -9.20 13.56
CA ASN A 84 -2.03 -9.66 13.84
C ASN A 84 -2.07 -10.78 14.89
N ARG A 85 -1.01 -11.59 15.01
CA ARG A 85 -0.94 -12.70 15.97
C ARG A 85 -0.44 -12.28 17.35
N LEU A 86 0.54 -11.39 17.41
CA LEU A 86 1.32 -11.10 18.62
C LEU A 86 0.89 -9.81 19.31
N THR A 87 0.07 -8.99 18.65
CA THR A 87 -0.40 -7.71 19.19
C THR A 87 -1.93 -7.63 19.20
N ARG A 88 -2.45 -6.52 19.74
CA ARG A 88 -3.89 -6.19 19.67
C ARG A 88 -4.19 -5.10 18.64
N VAL A 89 -3.20 -4.71 17.85
CA VAL A 89 -3.37 -3.73 16.77
C VAL A 89 -4.30 -4.34 15.73
N ASP A 90 -5.27 -3.56 15.25
CA ASP A 90 -6.07 -3.95 14.09
C ASP A 90 -5.22 -3.79 12.83
N GLY A 91 -4.49 -4.84 12.47
CA GLY A 91 -3.66 -4.88 11.28
C GLY A 91 -4.38 -5.52 10.10
N ALA A 92 -4.14 -4.96 8.91
CA ALA A 92 -4.65 -5.53 7.67
C ALA A 92 -4.21 -6.99 7.47
N ASN A 93 -5.09 -7.81 6.92
CA ASN A 93 -4.68 -9.14 6.47
C ASN A 93 -3.98 -9.02 5.13
N VAL A 94 -2.73 -9.48 5.07
CA VAL A 94 -1.98 -9.57 3.82
C VAL A 94 -1.99 -11.00 3.33
N ASP A 95 -2.37 -11.21 2.07
CA ASP A 95 -2.32 -12.53 1.44
C ASP A 95 -0.96 -12.82 0.77
N TYR A 96 -0.78 -14.05 0.27
CA TYR A 96 0.46 -14.48 -0.36
C TYR A 96 0.80 -13.71 -1.66
N TYR A 97 -0.16 -12.98 -2.22
CA TYR A 97 0.03 -12.14 -3.41
C TYR A 97 0.28 -10.66 -3.06
N GLY A 98 0.28 -10.33 -1.77
CA GLY A 98 0.48 -8.98 -1.25
C GLY A 98 -0.80 -8.15 -1.12
N GLU A 99 -1.97 -8.70 -1.47
CA GLU A 99 -3.23 -7.98 -1.28
C GLU A 99 -3.46 -7.71 0.20
N GLY A 100 -3.88 -6.49 0.55
CA GLY A 100 -3.94 -6.00 1.93
C GLY A 100 -2.73 -5.15 2.35
N GLY A 101 -1.58 -5.33 1.70
CA GLY A 101 -0.46 -4.39 1.76
C GLY A 101 -0.76 -3.11 0.98
N ARG A 102 0.11 -2.11 1.10
CA ARG A 102 -0.01 -0.83 0.37
C ARG A 102 1.32 -0.44 -0.26
N ILE A 103 1.28 0.01 -1.50
CA ILE A 103 2.43 0.57 -2.21
C ILE A 103 2.16 2.06 -2.38
N ILE A 104 2.97 2.87 -1.71
CA ILE A 104 2.74 4.31 -1.57
C ILE A 104 3.92 5.07 -2.19
N GLN A 105 3.64 6.08 -3.01
CA GLN A 105 4.62 7.06 -3.46
C GLN A 105 4.56 8.29 -2.56
N LEU A 106 5.65 9.05 -2.45
CA LEU A 106 5.67 10.26 -1.61
C LEU A 106 4.77 11.38 -2.15
N ASP A 107 4.53 11.42 -3.45
CA ASP A 107 3.63 12.36 -4.12
C ASP A 107 2.18 11.90 -4.18
N ASP A 108 1.87 10.74 -3.58
CA ASP A 108 0.51 10.28 -3.37
C ASP A 108 -0.06 10.90 -2.09
N GLU A 109 -1.18 11.63 -2.18
CA GLU A 109 -1.82 12.25 -1.01
C GLU A 109 -2.20 11.24 0.08
N ARG A 110 -2.44 9.97 -0.29
CA ARG A 110 -2.75 8.89 0.65
C ARG A 110 -1.58 8.56 1.58
N VAL A 111 -0.37 9.04 1.31
CA VAL A 111 0.78 8.87 2.22
C VAL A 111 0.45 9.33 3.65
N PHE A 112 -0.44 10.31 3.80
CA PHE A 112 -0.86 10.83 5.10
C PHE A 112 -1.90 9.96 5.82
N ASP A 113 -2.49 8.97 5.14
CA ASP A 113 -3.43 8.01 5.73
C ASP A 113 -2.72 6.79 6.33
N TYR A 114 -1.40 6.67 6.11
CA TYR A 114 -0.57 5.57 6.60
C TYR A 114 0.50 6.09 7.56
N PRO A 115 0.33 5.98 8.89
CA PRO A 115 1.25 6.57 9.87
C PRO A 115 2.61 5.87 9.95
N TRP A 116 2.80 4.78 9.22
CA TRP A 116 4.04 4.01 9.15
C TRP A 116 4.36 3.68 7.70
N LEU A 117 5.58 4.01 7.26
CA LEU A 117 6.11 3.70 5.94
C LEU A 117 7.35 2.82 6.06
N TYR A 118 7.51 1.92 5.10
CA TYR A 118 8.68 1.04 4.97
C TYR A 118 9.45 1.32 3.68
N GLY A 119 10.71 1.72 3.79
CA GLY A 119 11.64 1.79 2.66
C GLY A 119 12.68 0.69 2.75
N VAL A 120 12.64 -0.29 1.83
CA VAL A 120 13.70 -1.29 1.69
C VAL A 120 14.76 -0.81 0.68
N GLU A 121 16.01 -1.23 0.83
CA GLU A 121 17.13 -0.90 -0.06
C GLU A 121 17.30 0.60 -0.31
N VAL A 122 17.11 1.42 0.73
CA VAL A 122 17.25 2.88 0.63
C VAL A 122 18.68 3.33 0.27
N GLY A 123 19.66 2.43 0.35
CA GLY A 123 20.98 2.62 -0.25
C GLY A 123 20.98 2.74 -1.78
N GLN A 124 19.89 2.34 -2.43
CA GLN A 124 19.71 2.36 -3.89
C GLN A 124 18.69 3.41 -4.34
N TRP A 125 18.02 4.09 -3.41
CA TRP A 125 16.94 5.02 -3.75
C TRP A 125 17.47 6.32 -4.35
N TYR A 126 16.58 7.00 -5.06
CA TYR A 126 16.71 8.39 -5.41
C TYR A 126 15.46 9.11 -4.93
N LEU A 127 15.67 10.12 -4.10
CA LEU A 127 14.65 11.11 -3.77
C LEU A 127 14.98 12.39 -4.52
N SER A 128 14.06 12.92 -5.30
CA SER A 128 14.10 14.29 -5.80
C SER A 128 13.96 15.30 -4.64
N ASP A 129 14.22 16.58 -4.90
CA ASP A 129 14.03 17.62 -3.88
C ASP A 129 12.54 17.75 -3.50
N THR A 130 11.62 17.49 -4.44
CA THR A 130 10.19 17.44 -4.18
C THR A 130 9.84 16.28 -3.25
N GLU A 131 10.32 15.07 -3.54
CA GLU A 131 10.08 13.89 -2.70
C GLU A 131 10.71 14.06 -1.30
N ALA A 132 11.91 14.66 -1.21
CA ALA A 132 12.54 14.96 0.07
C ALA A 132 11.70 15.95 0.91
N ALA A 133 11.09 16.95 0.27
CA ALA A 133 10.19 17.89 0.95
C ALA A 133 8.88 17.22 1.40
N LEU A 134 8.32 16.32 0.59
CA LEU A 134 7.12 15.55 0.94
C LEU A 134 7.39 14.56 2.08
N LEU A 135 8.55 13.89 2.06
CA LEU A 135 8.97 13.04 3.17
C LEU A 135 9.17 13.84 4.46
N ARG A 136 9.73 15.07 4.35
CA ARG A 136 9.84 15.98 5.49
C ARG A 136 8.46 16.29 6.07
N GLU A 137 7.51 16.65 5.22
CA GLU A 137 6.14 16.94 5.63
C GLU A 137 5.47 15.73 6.30
N TYR A 138 5.59 14.54 5.71
CA TYR A 138 5.09 13.29 6.29
C TYR A 138 5.63 13.07 7.71
N LEU A 139 6.94 13.20 7.90
CA LEU A 139 7.59 13.01 9.19
C LEU A 139 7.22 14.12 10.20
N ASP A 140 7.13 15.38 9.77
CA ASP A 140 6.73 16.51 10.63
C ASP A 140 5.25 16.43 11.04
N ARG A 141 4.39 15.73 10.27
CA ARG A 141 3.00 15.42 10.63
C ARG A 141 2.88 14.23 11.59
N GLY A 142 4.00 13.62 11.99
CA GLY A 142 4.04 12.50 12.92
C GLY A 142 4.09 11.11 12.27
N GLY A 143 4.29 11.06 10.95
CA GLY A 143 4.56 9.81 10.25
C GLY A 143 5.86 9.16 10.74
N PHE A 144 5.91 7.83 10.70
CA PHE A 144 7.10 7.05 11.02
C PHE A 144 7.66 6.41 9.75
N LEU A 145 8.98 6.48 9.56
CA LEU A 145 9.68 5.80 8.47
C LEU A 145 10.60 4.73 9.06
N MET A 146 10.32 3.47 8.74
CA MET A 146 11.24 2.35 8.93
C MET A 146 12.04 2.16 7.64
N VAL A 147 13.36 2.07 7.74
CA VAL A 147 14.23 1.77 6.59
C VAL A 147 15.02 0.49 6.80
N ASP A 148 15.22 -0.22 5.71
CA ASP A 148 15.89 -1.50 5.61
C ASP A 148 16.44 -1.67 4.19
N ASP A 149 16.74 -2.88 3.76
CA ASP A 149 18.09 -3.43 3.67
C ASP A 149 19.19 -2.63 2.94
N PHE A 150 20.12 -2.00 3.66
CA PHE A 150 21.23 -1.25 3.04
C PHE A 150 22.55 -1.38 3.80
N TRP A 151 23.64 -1.58 3.05
CA TRP A 151 24.91 -2.11 3.56
C TRP A 151 26.13 -1.27 3.22
N GLY A 152 26.98 -1.09 4.25
CA GLY A 152 28.30 -0.49 4.11
C GLY A 152 28.26 1.01 3.87
N GLU A 153 29.46 1.61 3.83
CA GLU A 153 29.62 3.07 3.82
C GLU A 153 28.99 3.74 2.60
N TYR A 154 28.97 3.06 1.45
CA TYR A 154 28.45 3.62 0.20
C TYR A 154 26.93 3.78 0.21
N GLU A 155 26.22 2.74 0.62
CA GLU A 155 24.75 2.78 0.70
C GLU A 155 24.30 3.64 1.87
N TRP A 156 25.04 3.59 2.99
CA TRP A 156 24.86 4.51 4.10
C TRP A 156 24.99 5.97 3.67
N SER A 157 26.00 6.34 2.88
CA SER A 157 26.16 7.73 2.43
C SER A 157 24.99 8.20 1.55
N ILE A 158 24.43 7.34 0.71
CA ILE A 158 23.26 7.66 -0.12
C ILE A 158 22.03 7.94 0.74
N PHE A 159 21.81 7.12 1.76
CA PHE A 159 20.73 7.33 2.73
C PHE A 159 20.93 8.66 3.48
N VAL A 160 22.12 8.89 4.03
CA VAL A 160 22.46 10.13 4.76
C VAL A 160 22.28 11.37 3.89
N ASP A 161 22.78 11.38 2.66
CA ASP A 161 22.66 12.51 1.73
C ASP A 161 21.18 12.82 1.41
N SER A 162 20.34 11.79 1.36
CA SER A 162 18.90 11.96 1.17
C SER A 162 18.25 12.53 2.43
N MET A 163 18.57 12.00 3.61
CA MET A 163 18.02 12.48 4.87
C MET A 163 18.50 13.89 5.24
N LEU A 164 19.70 14.31 4.84
CA LEU A 164 20.16 15.69 5.01
C LEU A 164 19.35 16.70 4.18
N ARG A 165 18.75 16.27 3.07
CA ARG A 165 17.83 17.10 2.29
C ARG A 165 16.44 17.18 2.94
N VAL A 166 16.01 16.09 3.59
CA VAL A 166 14.77 16.04 4.38
C VAL A 166 14.91 16.91 5.64
N PHE A 167 15.95 16.66 6.46
CA PHE A 167 16.25 17.36 7.70
C PHE A 167 17.74 17.76 7.77
N PRO A 168 18.12 18.96 7.30
CA PRO A 168 19.50 19.42 7.34
C PRO A 168 20.03 19.69 8.76
N ASP A 169 19.12 19.81 9.73
CA ASP A 169 19.36 20.22 11.11
C ASP A 169 19.08 19.11 12.14
N ARG A 170 18.76 17.89 11.70
CA ARG A 170 18.50 16.74 12.60
C ARG A 170 19.52 15.64 12.35
N PRO A 171 20.56 15.51 13.20
CA PRO A 171 21.57 14.49 13.01
C PRO A 171 20.99 13.09 13.25
N ILE A 172 21.47 12.11 12.47
CA ILE A 172 21.21 10.69 12.75
C ILE A 172 22.01 10.32 13.99
N VAL A 173 21.32 9.78 14.99
CA VAL A 173 21.91 9.37 16.25
C VAL A 173 21.67 7.88 16.47
N GLU A 174 22.63 7.25 17.12
CA GLU A 174 22.51 5.87 17.54
C GLU A 174 21.65 5.79 18.81
N LEU A 175 20.66 4.89 18.82
CA LEU A 175 19.83 4.66 20.00
C LEU A 175 20.60 3.84 21.03
N ALA A 176 20.58 4.30 22.27
CA ALA A 176 21.14 3.56 23.40
C ALA A 176 20.34 2.25 23.64
N GLU A 177 21.00 1.24 24.23
CA GLU A 177 20.38 -0.07 24.48
C GLU A 177 19.17 0.01 25.43
N ASP A 178 19.14 0.99 26.33
CA ASP A 178 18.03 1.25 27.25
C ASP A 178 16.91 2.12 26.65
N HIS A 179 17.00 2.48 25.36
CA HIS A 179 16.02 3.35 24.73
C HIS A 179 14.63 2.67 24.67
N PRO A 180 13.53 3.33 25.07
CA PRO A 180 12.21 2.70 25.18
C PRO A 180 11.68 2.02 23.91
N LEU A 181 12.11 2.47 22.72
CA LEU A 181 11.76 1.83 21.44
C LEU A 181 12.22 0.36 21.35
N LEU A 182 13.30 0.00 22.06
CA LEU A 182 13.85 -1.35 22.09
C LEU A 182 13.15 -2.25 23.12
N HIS A 183 12.16 -1.72 23.85
CA HIS A 183 11.53 -2.35 25.02
C HIS A 183 9.99 -2.31 25.00
N VAL A 184 9.38 -2.24 23.81
CA VAL A 184 7.93 -2.06 23.65
C VAL A 184 7.16 -3.38 23.77
N LEU A 185 7.47 -4.35 22.92
CA LEU A 185 6.82 -5.68 22.90
C LEU A 185 7.73 -6.76 23.49
N TYR A 186 9.02 -6.68 23.14
CA TYR A 186 10.08 -7.52 23.66
C TYR A 186 11.17 -6.61 24.24
N ASP A 187 11.90 -7.13 25.22
CA ASP A 187 13.09 -6.49 25.78
C ASP A 187 14.29 -6.92 24.94
N LEU A 188 14.85 -5.99 24.17
CA LEU A 188 16.00 -6.23 23.30
C LEU A 188 17.28 -5.77 24.01
N ASP A 189 18.07 -6.73 24.48
CA ASP A 189 19.33 -6.51 25.21
C ASP A 189 20.58 -6.70 24.33
N GLN A 190 20.41 -7.08 23.06
CA GLN A 190 21.49 -7.41 22.15
C GLN A 190 21.23 -6.89 20.73
N ARG A 191 22.24 -6.25 20.16
CA ARG A 191 22.24 -5.85 18.74
C ARG A 191 22.65 -7.03 17.88
N THR A 192 21.67 -7.78 17.41
CA THR A 192 21.91 -8.90 16.51
C THR A 192 21.93 -8.37 15.07
N GLN A 193 23.05 -8.55 14.39
CA GLN A 193 23.11 -8.35 12.94
C GLN A 193 22.34 -9.49 12.27
N ILE A 194 21.32 -9.15 11.49
CA ILE A 194 20.57 -10.12 10.69
C ILE A 194 21.42 -10.45 9.45
N PRO A 195 21.70 -11.74 9.14
CA PRO A 195 22.60 -12.15 8.05
C PRO A 195 22.08 -11.87 6.64
#